data_AF-A0AAD5JRP7-F1
#
_entry.id   AF-A0AAD5JRP7-F1
#
_cell.length_a   1.000
_cell.length_b   1.000
_cell.length_c   1.000
_cell.angle_alpha   90.00
_cell.angle_beta   90.00
_cell.angle_gamma   90.00
#
_symmetry.space_group_name_H-M   'P 1'
#
loop_
_entity.id
_entity.type
_entity.pdbx_description
1 polymer ?
#
loop_
_entity_poly.entity_id
_entity_poly.type
_entity_poly.pdbx_seq_one_letter_code
_entity_poly.pdbx_strand_id
1 'polypeptide(L)'
;MYVGSMRKSFKDSLQVLEADTQYFNQVHIGYEWNKYNQTHYDHNDKPPPKIVQGYKFNIFYPDLVDKTKAPTYAVDMGDRSIGGQTCIIRFHAGTPYEDIAFRIENKEWECSHKKGFKSTFECGILHLHFNFKRYSYCR
;
A
#
# COMPACT_ATOMS: atom_id res chain seq x y z
N MET A 1 44.86 -42.92 14.82
CA MET A 1 43.63 -43.74 14.93
C MET A 1 42.43 -42.81 14.88
N TYR A 2 41.42 -43.16 14.07
CA TYR A 2 40.14 -42.48 13.77
C TYR A 2 40.25 -41.12 13.03
N VAL A 3 40.18 -41.07 11.69
CA VAL A 3 39.08 -41.39 10.73
C VAL A 3 37.97 -40.34 10.77
N GLY A 4 37.68 -39.73 9.62
CA GLY A 4 36.95 -38.47 9.47
C GLY A 4 35.43 -38.58 9.38
N SER A 5 34.79 -37.50 8.90
CA SER A 5 33.57 -37.57 8.09
C SER A 5 33.23 -36.20 7.49
N MET A 6 32.74 -36.27 6.25
CA MET A 6 32.36 -35.23 5.32
C MET A 6 30.82 -35.04 5.35
N ARG A 7 30.33 -33.90 4.83
CA ARG A 7 28.93 -33.51 4.46
C ARG A 7 28.20 -32.69 5.53
N LYS A 8 27.58 -31.54 5.23
CA LYS A 8 26.99 -31.00 4.00
C LYS A 8 27.56 -29.59 3.72
N SER A 9 28.09 -29.28 2.53
CA SER A 9 27.39 -29.09 1.25
C SER A 9 26.32 -27.98 1.28
N PHE A 10 26.49 -27.04 0.35
CA PHE A 10 25.48 -26.16 -0.23
C PHE A 10 25.07 -24.90 0.56
N LYS A 11 26.04 -24.00 0.83
CA LYS A 11 25.71 -22.59 1.15
C LYS A 11 26.46 -21.53 0.32
N ASP A 12 27.21 -21.93 -0.71
CA ASP A 12 28.01 -21.02 -1.54
C ASP A 12 27.52 -20.89 -3.00
N SER A 13 26.23 -21.06 -3.27
CA SER A 13 25.73 -20.88 -4.65
C SER A 13 24.30 -20.36 -4.78
N LEU A 14 23.84 -19.53 -3.85
CA LEU A 14 22.76 -18.58 -4.12
C LEU A 14 23.09 -17.31 -3.37
N GLN A 15 23.76 -16.40 -4.07
CA GLN A 15 23.76 -14.99 -3.72
C GLN A 15 22.30 -14.54 -3.90
N VAL A 16 21.48 -14.72 -2.87
CA VAL A 16 20.20 -14.03 -2.78
C VAL A 16 20.61 -12.56 -2.69
N LEU A 17 20.66 -11.90 -3.84
CA LEU A 17 20.68 -10.45 -3.89
C LEU A 17 19.40 -10.05 -3.15
N GLU A 18 19.54 -9.62 -1.89
CA GLU A 18 18.45 -9.00 -1.15
C GLU A 18 18.01 -7.81 -2.00
N ALA A 19 16.95 -8.00 -2.78
CA ALA A 19 16.43 -6.99 -3.67
C ALA A 19 15.72 -5.97 -2.78
N ASP A 20 16.44 -4.92 -2.42
CA ASP A 20 15.92 -3.86 -1.58
C ASP A 20 14.71 -3.22 -2.27
N THR A 21 13.52 -3.48 -1.74
CA THR A 21 12.30 -2.98 -2.35
C THR A 21 12.11 -1.54 -1.93
N GLN A 22 12.43 -0.63 -2.83
CA GLN A 22 12.18 0.77 -2.62
C GLN A 22 10.68 1.06 -2.81
N TYR A 23 10.12 1.95 -2.01
CA TYR A 23 8.74 2.40 -2.16
C TYR A 23 8.64 3.90 -1.85
N PHE A 24 7.71 4.57 -2.52
CA PHE A 24 7.33 5.95 -2.27
C PHE A 24 5.84 6.03 -2.01
N ASN A 25 5.49 6.16 -0.73
CA ASN A 25 4.12 6.20 -0.26
C ASN A 25 3.72 7.64 0.07
N GLN A 26 2.60 8.10 -0.48
CA GLN A 26 2.01 9.39 -0.19
C GLN A 26 0.61 9.20 0.40
N VAL A 27 0.39 9.73 1.60
CA VAL A 27 -0.94 9.83 2.21
C VAL A 27 -1.58 11.13 1.73
N HIS A 28 -2.75 11.04 1.10
CA HIS A 28 -3.50 12.21 0.68
C HIS A 28 -4.37 12.68 1.84
N ILE A 29 -4.04 13.85 2.38
CA ILE A 29 -4.67 14.44 3.56
C ILE A 29 -5.38 15.72 3.14
N GLY A 30 -6.63 15.91 3.57
CA GLY A 30 -7.41 17.11 3.21
C GLY A 30 -8.57 17.38 4.15
N TYR A 31 -9.27 18.48 3.89
CA TYR A 31 -10.44 18.88 4.66
C TYR A 31 -11.71 18.27 4.08
N GLU A 32 -12.63 17.89 4.97
CA GLU A 32 -13.98 17.50 4.58
C GLU A 32 -14.98 18.56 5.03
N TRP A 33 -15.53 19.31 4.08
CA TRP A 33 -16.57 20.31 4.34
C TRP A 33 -17.96 19.67 4.32
N ASN A 34 -18.24 18.81 5.30
CA ASN A 34 -19.60 18.32 5.53
C ASN A 34 -20.48 19.42 6.16
N LYS A 35 -21.80 19.22 6.21
CA LYS A 35 -22.76 20.21 6.72
C LYS A 35 -22.45 20.68 8.14
N TYR A 36 -21.97 19.78 9.01
CA TYR A 36 -21.55 20.11 10.37
C TYR A 36 -20.29 20.97 10.38
N ASN A 37 -19.28 20.61 9.58
CA ASN A 37 -18.03 21.36 9.54
C ASN A 37 -18.24 22.77 8.97
N GLN A 38 -19.16 22.93 8.00
CA GLN A 38 -19.52 24.24 7.46
C GLN A 38 -20.15 25.20 8.48
N THR A 39 -20.74 24.70 9.57
CA THR A 39 -21.34 25.55 10.63
C THR A 39 -20.39 25.87 11.77
N HIS A 40 -19.27 25.15 11.90
CA HIS A 40 -18.35 25.25 13.04
C HIS A 40 -16.93 25.70 12.66
N TYR A 41 -16.56 25.59 11.39
CA TYR A 41 -15.23 25.90 10.90
C TYR A 41 -15.33 26.89 9.73
N ASP A 42 -14.31 27.73 9.60
CA ASP A 42 -14.18 28.71 8.53
C ASP A 42 -12.94 28.41 7.68
N HIS A 43 -12.89 28.97 6.47
CA HIS A 43 -11.78 28.71 5.55
C HIS A 43 -10.48 29.44 5.93
N ASN A 44 -10.55 30.47 6.77
CA ASN A 44 -9.47 31.45 6.91
C ASN A 44 -8.67 31.29 8.21
N ASP A 45 -9.35 31.00 9.33
CA ASP A 45 -8.77 31.08 10.67
C ASP A 45 -8.89 29.76 11.44
N LYS A 46 -9.99 29.02 11.24
CA LYS A 46 -10.29 27.77 11.95
C LYS A 46 -10.81 26.71 10.99
N PRO A 47 -9.95 26.12 10.13
CA PRO A 47 -10.35 25.01 9.28
C PRO A 47 -10.59 23.74 10.12
N PRO A 48 -11.43 22.81 9.63
CA PRO A 48 -11.68 21.55 10.33
C PRO A 48 -10.39 20.71 10.43
N PRO A 49 -10.33 19.74 11.34
CA PRO A 49 -9.23 18.78 11.37
C PRO A 49 -9.07 18.09 10.01
N LYS A 50 -7.83 17.96 9.56
CA LYS A 50 -7.53 17.24 8.32
C LYS A 50 -7.80 15.75 8.50
N ILE A 51 -8.37 15.13 7.48
CA ILE A 51 -8.63 13.69 7.43
C ILE A 51 -7.87 13.05 6.28
N VAL A 52 -7.60 11.75 6.39
CA VAL A 52 -7.07 10.99 5.26
C VAL A 52 -8.17 10.83 4.21
N GLN A 53 -7.88 11.26 2.99
CA GLN A 53 -8.77 11.20 1.83
C GLN A 53 -8.39 10.08 0.86
N GLY A 54 -7.17 9.54 0.95
CA GLY A 54 -6.70 8.52 0.04
C GLY A 54 -5.23 8.18 0.25
N TYR A 55 -4.75 7.21 -0.53
CA TYR A 55 -3.38 6.76 -0.51
C TYR A 55 -2.84 6.62 -1.93
N LYS A 56 -1.54 6.88 -2.08
CA LYS A 56 -0.78 6.62 -3.31
C LYS A 56 0.45 5.81 -2.97
N PHE A 57 0.43 4.56 -3.36
CA PHE A 57 1.57 3.65 -3.27
C PHE A 57 2.29 3.64 -4.62
N ASN A 58 3.60 3.84 -4.58
CA ASN A 58 4.48 3.61 -5.71
C ASN A 58 5.56 2.65 -5.24
N ILE A 59 5.49 1.39 -5.66
CA ILE A 59 6.40 0.35 -5.20
C ILE A 59 7.30 -0.04 -6.36
N PHE A 60 8.61 -0.01 -6.12
CA PHE A 60 9.62 -0.21 -7.15
C PHE A 60 10.11 -1.66 -7.09
N TYR A 61 9.99 -2.33 -8.23
CA TYR A 61 10.38 -3.70 -8.50
C TYR A 61 11.26 -3.78 -9.78
N PRO A 62 12.41 -3.11 -9.82
CA PRO A 62 13.27 -3.05 -11.02
C PRO A 62 13.84 -4.43 -11.44
N ASP A 63 14.08 -5.31 -10.46
CA ASP A 63 14.77 -6.60 -10.62
C ASP A 63 13.80 -7.79 -10.66
N LEU A 64 12.52 -7.55 -10.97
CA LEU A 64 11.53 -8.62 -11.14
C LEU A 64 11.99 -9.55 -12.28
N VAL A 65 12.08 -10.85 -12.00
CA VAL A 65 12.51 -11.86 -12.99
C VAL A 65 11.57 -11.85 -14.20
N ASP A 66 10.26 -11.78 -13.93
CA ASP A 66 9.23 -11.68 -14.97
C ASP A 66 8.51 -10.33 -14.86
N LYS A 67 8.94 -9.38 -15.68
CA LYS A 67 8.33 -8.04 -15.77
C LYS A 67 6.96 -8.03 -16.45
N THR A 68 6.54 -9.14 -17.06
CA THR A 68 5.21 -9.25 -17.67
C THR A 68 4.13 -9.53 -16.62
N LYS A 69 4.51 -10.14 -15.50
CA LYS A 69 3.61 -10.46 -14.41
C LYS A 69 3.54 -9.30 -13.41
N ALA A 70 2.36 -8.70 -13.31
CA ALA A 70 2.12 -7.63 -12.33
C ALA A 70 2.08 -8.19 -10.90
N PRO A 71 2.72 -7.49 -9.93
CA PRO A 71 2.52 -7.74 -8.51
C PRO A 71 1.03 -7.62 -8.14
N THR A 72 0.56 -8.48 -7.24
CA THR A 72 -0.82 -8.46 -6.75
C THR A 72 -0.87 -7.80 -5.38
N TYR A 73 -2.06 -7.37 -4.97
CA TYR A 73 -2.28 -6.85 -3.62
C TYR A 73 -3.54 -7.46 -3.01
N ALA A 74 -3.50 -7.64 -1.69
CA ALA A 74 -4.62 -8.13 -0.90
C ALA A 74 -4.84 -7.20 0.29
N VAL A 75 -6.09 -6.85 0.56
CA VAL A 75 -6.46 -6.10 1.75
C VAL A 75 -6.96 -7.09 2.79
N ASP A 76 -6.19 -7.23 3.86
CA ASP A 76 -6.54 -8.05 5.01
C ASP A 76 -7.19 -7.16 6.06
N MET A 77 -8.45 -7.47 6.37
CA MET A 77 -9.14 -6.92 7.54
C MET A 77 -8.61 -7.67 8.76
N GLY A 78 -7.39 -7.33 9.16
CA GLY A 78 -6.75 -8.00 10.29
C GLY A 78 -7.63 -7.96 11.53
N ASP A 79 -7.74 -9.11 12.20
CA ASP A 79 -8.51 -9.40 13.43
C ASP A 79 -8.06 -8.59 14.67
N ARG A 80 -7.22 -7.56 14.49
CA ARG A 80 -6.47 -6.89 15.56
C ARG A 80 -6.50 -5.37 15.53
N SER A 81 -7.29 -4.75 14.65
CA SER A 81 -7.56 -3.32 14.81
C SER A 81 -8.64 -3.15 15.88
N ILE A 82 -8.28 -2.48 16.97
CA ILE A 82 -9.21 -2.08 18.03
C ILE A 82 -10.34 -1.30 17.34
N GLY A 83 -11.50 -1.94 17.15
CA GLY A 83 -12.69 -1.33 16.55
C GLY A 83 -12.78 -1.30 15.02
N GLY A 84 -12.00 -2.09 14.25
CA GLY A 84 -12.22 -2.24 12.80
C GLY A 84 -11.89 -1.03 11.92
N GLN A 85 -11.18 -0.04 12.48
CA GLN A 85 -10.93 1.26 11.84
C GLN A 85 -9.79 1.24 10.81
N THR A 86 -8.90 0.26 10.89
CA THR A 86 -7.71 0.16 10.03
C THR A 86 -7.56 -1.24 9.46
N CYS A 87 -7.16 -1.35 8.20
CA CYS A 87 -6.83 -2.62 7.55
C CYS A 87 -5.36 -2.65 7.10
N ILE A 88 -4.87 -3.83 6.76
CA ILE A 88 -3.49 -4.03 6.28
C ILE A 88 -3.58 -4.39 4.80
N ILE A 89 -2.96 -3.57 3.95
CA ILE A 89 -2.77 -3.91 2.54
C ILE A 89 -1.42 -4.59 2.38
N ARG A 90 -1.41 -5.78 1.77
CA ARG A 90 -0.21 -6.57 1.47
C ARG A 90 0.01 -6.61 -0.03
N PHE A 91 1.25 -6.41 -0.45
CA PHE A 91 1.69 -6.44 -1.84
C PHE A 91 2.58 -7.65 -2.05
N HIS A 92 2.23 -8.44 -3.06
CA HIS A 92 2.87 -9.70 -3.42
C HIS A 92 3.49 -9.56 -4.81
N ALA A 93 4.82 -9.49 -4.87
CA ALA A 93 5.55 -9.41 -6.14
C ALA A 93 6.07 -10.77 -6.61
N GLY A 94 6.36 -11.68 -5.68
CA GLY A 94 7.04 -12.95 -5.95
C GLY A 94 8.57 -12.80 -6.01
N THR A 95 9.26 -13.92 -6.22
CA THR A 95 10.73 -13.99 -6.25
C THR A 95 11.34 -12.96 -7.21
N PRO A 96 12.37 -12.17 -6.82
CA PRO A 96 13.20 -12.26 -5.61
C PRO A 96 12.71 -11.42 -4.41
N TYR A 97 11.58 -10.73 -4.54
CA TYR A 97 11.11 -9.77 -3.55
C TYR A 97 10.22 -10.44 -2.49
N GLU A 98 10.32 -9.95 -1.26
CA GLU A 98 9.42 -10.33 -0.17
C GLU A 98 8.12 -9.51 -0.22
N ASP A 99 7.10 -10.03 0.43
CA ASP A 99 5.81 -9.37 0.53
C ASP A 99 5.89 -8.15 1.46
N ILE A 100 5.31 -7.03 1.04
CA ILE A 100 5.33 -5.77 1.80
C ILE A 100 3.93 -5.44 2.26
N ALA A 101 3.80 -4.98 3.50
CA ALA A 101 2.51 -4.65 4.09
C ALA A 101 2.48 -3.21 4.64
N PHE A 102 1.36 -2.51 4.41
CA PHE A 102 1.10 -1.19 4.97
C PHE A 102 -0.22 -1.16 5.72
N ARG A 103 -0.27 -0.39 6.81
CA ARG A 103 -1.52 -0.13 7.54
C ARG A 103 -2.22 1.09 6.92
N ILE A 104 -3.50 0.94 6.59
CA ILE A 104 -4.36 1.98 6.01
C ILE A 104 -5.70 2.07 6.75
N GLU A 105 -6.46 3.14 6.51
CA GLU A 105 -7.82 3.26 7.04
C GLU A 105 -8.78 2.30 6.32
N ASN A 106 -9.67 1.67 7.08
CA ASN A 106 -10.70 0.76 6.57
C ASN A 106 -11.93 1.55 6.13
N LYS A 107 -11.83 2.21 4.96
CA LYS A 107 -12.91 2.93 4.30
C LYS A 107 -13.10 2.41 2.88
N GLU A 108 -14.29 2.58 2.32
CA GLU A 108 -14.57 2.15 0.94
C GLU A 108 -13.76 2.96 -0.06
N TRP A 109 -13.11 2.28 -1.01
CA TRP A 109 -12.29 2.91 -2.04
C TRP A 109 -13.15 3.38 -3.21
N GLU A 110 -12.80 4.53 -3.76
CA GLU A 110 -13.34 5.03 -5.02
C GLU A 110 -12.56 4.39 -6.18
N CYS A 111 -13.15 3.37 -6.82
CA CYS A 111 -12.54 2.66 -7.94
C CYS A 111 -12.69 3.39 -9.29
N SER A 112 -13.34 4.56 -9.32
CA SER A 112 -13.50 5.31 -10.56
C SER A 112 -12.19 5.94 -11.03
N HIS A 113 -11.75 5.60 -12.25
CA HIS A 113 -10.62 6.24 -12.91
C HIS A 113 -10.77 7.77 -13.03
N LYS A 114 -12.00 8.27 -13.19
CA LYS A 114 -12.29 9.73 -13.24
C LYS A 114 -12.02 10.43 -11.90
N LYS A 115 -11.95 9.67 -10.80
CA LYS A 115 -11.73 10.16 -9.44
C LYS A 115 -10.31 9.87 -8.94
N GLY A 116 -9.39 9.53 -9.85
CA GLY A 116 -7.97 9.35 -9.55
C GLY A 116 -7.59 7.93 -9.14
N PHE A 117 -8.46 6.93 -9.36
CA PHE A 117 -8.09 5.53 -9.21
C PHE A 117 -7.08 5.12 -10.29
N LYS A 118 -5.94 4.59 -9.87
CA LYS A 118 -4.88 4.06 -10.73
C LYS A 118 -4.37 2.75 -10.13
N SER A 119 -4.36 1.70 -10.92
CA SER A 119 -3.77 0.40 -10.55
C SER A 119 -3.05 -0.13 -11.79
N THR A 120 -1.80 0.31 -11.99
CA THR A 120 -1.00 -0.06 -13.18
C THR A 120 0.39 -0.52 -12.76
N PHE A 121 0.95 -1.46 -13.51
CA PHE A 121 2.32 -1.93 -13.34
C PHE A 121 3.08 -1.73 -14.65
N GLU A 122 4.02 -0.78 -14.66
CA GLU A 122 4.77 -0.41 -15.86
C GLU A 122 6.22 -0.14 -15.47
N CYS A 123 7.18 -0.55 -16.33
CA CYS A 123 8.61 -0.32 -16.12
C CYS A 123 9.14 -0.80 -14.75
N GLY A 124 8.57 -1.87 -14.18
CA GLY A 124 8.95 -2.37 -12.87
C GLY A 124 8.42 -1.50 -11.71
N ILE A 125 7.44 -0.63 -11.93
CA ILE A 125 6.84 0.21 -10.89
C ILE A 125 5.35 -0.10 -10.79
N LEU A 126 4.92 -0.48 -9.58
CA LEU A 126 3.51 -0.63 -9.25
C LEU A 126 2.96 0.70 -8.75
N HIS A 127 2.00 1.26 -9.50
CA HIS A 127 1.22 2.41 -9.09
C HIS A 127 -0.14 1.95 -8.58
N LEU A 128 -0.38 2.10 -7.28
CA LEU A 128 -1.70 1.93 -6.68
C LEU A 128 -2.14 3.23 -6.02
N HIS A 129 -3.00 3.98 -6.69
CA HIS A 129 -3.56 5.24 -6.21
C HIS A 129 -5.06 5.07 -6.05
N PHE A 130 -5.58 5.42 -4.88
CA PHE A 130 -7.00 5.44 -4.65
C PHE A 130 -7.36 6.55 -3.66
N ASN A 131 -8.56 7.07 -3.82
CA ASN A 131 -9.19 7.94 -2.84
C ASN A 131 -10.30 7.16 -2.15
N PHE A 132 -10.69 7.60 -0.95
CA PHE A 132 -11.88 7.08 -0.29
C PHE A 132 -13.14 7.66 -0.91
N LYS A 133 -14.20 6.85 -0.96
CA LYS A 133 -15.51 7.33 -1.38
C LYS A 133 -15.99 8.43 -0.45
N ARG A 134 -16.52 9.48 -1.06
CA ARG A 134 -17.19 10.56 -0.35
C ARG A 134 -18.69 10.37 -0.56
N TYR A 135 -19.40 10.02 0.50
CA TYR A 135 -20.85 9.98 0.45
C TYR A 135 -21.37 11.41 0.52
N SER A 136 -21.86 11.92 -0.61
CA SER A 136 -22.70 13.10 -0.59
C SER A 136 -24.04 12.70 -0.01
N TYR A 137 -24.40 13.26 1.15
CA TYR A 137 -25.77 13.19 1.64
C TYR A 137 -26.63 14.06 0.72
N CYS A 138 -27.34 13.45 -0.23
CA CYS A 138 -28.41 14.11 -0.97
C CYS A 138 -29.67 14.08 -0.10
N ARG A 139 -30.31 15.24 0.07
CA ARG A 139 -31.55 15.41 0.83
C ARG A 139 -32.71 15.61 -0.12
#